data_AF-A0A8J2KND3-F1
#
_entry.id   AF-A0A8J2KND3-F1
#
_cell.length_a   1.000
_cell.length_b   1.000
_cell.length_c   1.000
_cell.angle_alpha   90.00
_cell.angle_beta   90.00
_cell.angle_gamma   90.00
#
_symmetry.space_group_name_H-M   'P 1'
#
loop_
_entity.id
_entity.type
_entity.pdbx_description
1 polymer ?
#
loop_
_entity_poly.entity_id
_entity_poly.type
_entity_poly.pdbx_seq_one_letter_code
_entity_poly.pdbx_strand_id
1 'polypeptide(L)'
;NVIKERKGEILVSKKGTHQRKRSEEGENDIFMSKKKRAVAFMDLLLEIQAENPTAMTDKEVREETDTFMFEGHDTTAASLSFTIFLLGCYPDVQVRSSLSNQHQ
;
A
#
# COMPACT_ATOMS: atom_id res chain seq x y z
N ASN A 1 -10.32 6.29 -17.69
CA ASN A 1 -10.13 6.47 -16.23
C ASN A 1 -9.33 5.31 -15.70
N VAL A 2 -8.21 5.58 -15.02
CA VAL A 2 -7.28 4.58 -14.46
C VAL A 2 -8.01 3.54 -13.60
N ILE A 3 -8.99 3.97 -12.79
CA ILE A 3 -9.81 3.10 -11.95
C ILE A 3 -10.56 2.04 -12.77
N LYS A 4 -11.15 2.41 -13.91
CA LYS A 4 -11.91 1.48 -14.76
C LYS A 4 -11.00 0.43 -15.43
N GLU A 5 -9.82 0.86 -15.85
CA GLU A 5 -8.80 -0.01 -16.45
C GLU A 5 -8.28 -1.03 -15.43
N ARG A 6 -7.84 -0.55 -14.26
CA ARG A 6 -7.37 -1.38 -13.14
C ARG A 6 -8.41 -2.37 -12.65
N LYS A 7 -9.67 -1.93 -12.54
CA LYS A 7 -10.80 -2.79 -12.18
C LYS A 7 -11.00 -3.92 -13.20
N GLY A 8 -10.83 -3.62 -14.49
CA GLY A 8 -10.83 -4.63 -15.55
C GLY A 8 -9.72 -5.68 -15.38
N GLU A 9 -8.48 -5.24 -15.12
CA GLU A 9 -7.33 -6.13 -14.88
C GLU A 9 -7.55 -7.08 -13.69
N ILE A 10 -8.06 -6.55 -12.57
CA ILE A 10 -8.33 -7.33 -11.35
C ILE A 10 -9.40 -8.41 -11.60
N LEU A 11 -10.47 -8.07 -12.32
CA LEU A 11 -11.52 -9.02 -12.68
C LEU A 11 -11.01 -10.14 -13.60
N VAL A 12 -10.11 -9.83 -14.53
CA VAL A 12 -9.47 -10.83 -15.42
C VAL A 12 -8.53 -11.74 -14.62
N SER A 13 -7.73 -11.18 -13.72
CA SER A 13 -6.81 -11.93 -12.85
C SER A 13 -7.53 -12.88 -11.89
N LYS A 14 -8.67 -12.45 -11.31
CA LYS A 14 -9.52 -13.30 -10.45
C LYS A 14 -10.18 -14.46 -11.23
N LYS A 15 -10.59 -14.25 -12.50
CA LYS A 15 -11.15 -15.34 -13.34
C LYS A 15 -10.14 -16.46 -13.62
N GLY A 16 -8.85 -16.13 -13.80
CA GLY A 16 -7.79 -17.12 -14.02
C GLY A 16 -7.43 -17.93 -12.77
N THR A 17 -7.63 -17.38 -11.58
CA THR A 17 -7.34 -18.07 -10.30
C THR A 17 -8.53 -18.90 -9.79
N HIS A 18 -9.76 -18.53 -10.14
CA HIS A 18 -10.96 -19.23 -9.66
C HIS A 18 -11.19 -20.62 -10.30
N GLN A 19 -10.66 -20.88 -11.51
CA GLN A 19 -10.71 -22.22 -12.12
C GLN A 19 -9.84 -23.26 -11.39
N ARG A 20 -8.84 -22.83 -10.60
CA ARG A 20 -7.90 -23.74 -9.92
C ARG A 20 -8.30 -24.07 -8.47
N LYS A 21 -9.35 -23.44 -7.94
CA LYS A 21 -9.68 -23.45 -6.50
C LYS A 21 -10.97 -24.21 -6.14
N ARG A 22 -11.49 -25.07 -7.03
CA ARG A 22 -12.68 -25.90 -6.75
C ARG A 22 -12.36 -27.26 -6.08
N SER A 23 -11.13 -27.45 -5.59
CA SER A 23 -10.67 -28.75 -5.09
C SER A 23 -10.38 -28.82 -3.60
N GLU A 24 -10.32 -27.71 -2.87
CA GLU A 24 -9.87 -27.74 -1.46
C GLU A 24 -10.70 -26.78 -0.61
N GLU A 25 -11.75 -27.33 0.00
CA GLU A 25 -12.43 -26.77 1.16
C GLU A 25 -11.52 -26.99 2.39
N GLY A 26 -11.12 -25.89 3.03
CA GLY A 26 -10.32 -25.89 4.24
C GLY A 26 -10.34 -24.50 4.85
N GLU A 27 -11.15 -24.36 5.89
CA GLU A 27 -11.21 -23.17 6.74
C GLU A 27 -9.82 -22.85 7.30
N ASN A 28 -9.46 -21.56 7.32
CA ASN A 28 -8.23 -20.96 7.87
C ASN A 28 -7.00 -20.96 6.95
N ASP A 29 -6.99 -20.11 5.91
CA ASP A 29 -5.71 -19.60 5.38
C ASP A 29 -5.85 -18.26 4.63
N ILE A 30 -6.43 -17.25 5.30
CA ILE A 30 -6.39 -15.86 4.80
C ILE A 30 -5.00 -15.23 4.96
N PHE A 31 -4.10 -15.83 5.76
CA PHE A 31 -2.89 -15.13 6.21
C PHE A 31 -1.54 -15.73 5.78
N MET A 32 -1.45 -16.98 5.33
CA MET A 32 -0.15 -17.63 5.12
C MET A 32 0.00 -18.17 3.68
N SER A 33 1.15 -17.91 3.06
CA SER A 33 1.68 -18.57 1.85
C SER A 33 1.53 -17.93 0.47
N LYS A 34 1.26 -16.62 0.35
CA LYS A 34 1.67 -15.87 -0.84
C LYS A 34 2.75 -14.89 -0.43
N LYS A 35 3.92 -14.92 -1.10
CA LYS A 35 4.91 -13.82 -1.11
C LYS A 35 4.10 -12.53 -1.00
N LYS A 36 4.26 -11.76 0.09
CA LYS A 36 3.53 -10.50 0.32
C LYS A 36 3.86 -9.58 -0.85
N ARG A 37 3.10 -9.70 -1.93
CA ARG A 37 3.22 -8.85 -3.10
C ARG A 37 2.83 -7.50 -2.56
N ALA A 38 3.72 -6.52 -2.69
CA ALA A 38 3.34 -5.15 -2.38
C ALA A 38 2.17 -4.82 -3.32
N VAL A 39 0.97 -4.77 -2.75
CA VAL A 39 -0.25 -4.36 -3.45
C VAL A 39 -0.35 -2.86 -3.27
N ALA A 40 -0.49 -2.12 -4.37
CA ALA A 40 -0.72 -0.69 -4.27
C ALA A 40 -2.04 -0.45 -3.52
N PHE A 41 -2.10 0.60 -2.69
CA PHE A 41 -3.29 0.88 -1.86
C PHE A 41 -4.59 0.93 -2.69
N MET A 42 -4.57 1.57 -3.86
CA MET A 42 -5.72 1.62 -4.76
C MET A 42 -6.15 0.22 -5.24
N ASP A 43 -5.21 -0.69 -5.51
CA ASP A 43 -5.52 -2.05 -5.95
C ASP A 43 -6.19 -2.86 -4.81
N LEU A 44 -5.82 -2.60 -3.55
CA LEU A 44 -6.48 -3.18 -2.37
C LEU A 44 -7.93 -2.69 -2.24
N LEU A 45 -8.19 -1.39 -2.42
CA LEU A 45 -9.55 -0.85 -2.38
C LEU A 45 -10.43 -1.44 -3.50
N LEU A 46 -9.86 -1.61 -4.70
CA LEU A 46 -10.55 -2.25 -5.82
C LEU A 46 -10.83 -3.73 -5.59
N GLU A 47 -9.94 -4.45 -4.89
CA GLU A 47 -10.16 -5.85 -4.53
C GLU A 47 -11.32 -6.01 -3.54
N ILE A 48 -11.39 -5.14 -2.53
CA ILE A 48 -12.49 -5.08 -1.55
C ILE A 48 -13.81 -4.75 -2.27
N GLN A 49 -13.79 -3.76 -3.17
CA GLN A 49 -14.96 -3.40 -3.96
C GLN A 49 -15.43 -4.55 -4.88
N ALA A 50 -14.50 -5.34 -5.43
CA ALA A 50 -14.84 -6.49 -6.26
C ALA A 50 -15.48 -7.63 -5.46
N GLU A 51 -15.16 -7.78 -4.17
CA GLU A 51 -15.76 -8.77 -3.27
C GLU A 51 -17.09 -8.30 -2.68
N ASN A 52 -17.21 -7.00 -2.40
CA ASN A 52 -18.42 -6.36 -1.93
C ASN A 52 -18.71 -5.08 -2.74
N PRO A 53 -19.48 -5.18 -3.84
CA PRO A 53 -19.80 -4.03 -4.71
C PRO A 53 -20.56 -2.90 -4.01
N THR A 54 -21.18 -3.17 -2.85
CA THR A 54 -21.90 -2.17 -2.06
C THR A 54 -21.04 -1.50 -0.98
N ALA A 55 -19.82 -1.99 -0.74
CA ALA A 55 -18.94 -1.43 0.28
C ALA A 55 -18.45 -0.02 -0.09
N MET A 56 -18.25 0.25 -1.38
CA MET A 56 -17.69 1.51 -1.85
C MET A 56 -17.96 1.75 -3.34
N THR A 57 -18.22 2.98 -3.71
CA THR A 57 -18.37 3.43 -5.10
C THR A 57 -17.02 3.78 -5.72
N ASP A 58 -16.95 3.84 -7.06
CA ASP A 58 -15.74 4.28 -7.76
C ASP A 58 -15.33 5.73 -7.39
N LYS A 59 -16.28 6.55 -6.91
CA LYS A 59 -16.04 7.91 -6.43
C LYS A 59 -15.32 7.89 -5.08
N GLU A 60 -15.82 7.09 -4.14
CA GLU A 60 -15.21 6.93 -2.81
C GLU A 60 -13.81 6.30 -2.92
N VAL A 61 -13.60 5.31 -3.79
CA VAL A 61 -12.24 4.74 -4.05
C VAL A 61 -11.26 5.84 -4.46
N ARG A 62 -11.71 6.78 -5.30
CA ARG A 62 -10.90 7.91 -5.73
C ARG A 62 -10.65 8.87 -4.57
N GLU A 63 -11.68 9.22 -3.81
CA GLU A 63 -11.60 10.16 -2.69
C GLU A 63 -10.67 9.66 -1.59
N GLU A 64 -10.73 8.37 -1.23
CA GLU A 64 -9.84 7.74 -0.25
C GLU A 64 -8.39 7.67 -0.76
N THR A 65 -8.19 7.35 -2.04
CA THR A 65 -6.86 7.31 -2.65
C THR A 65 -6.23 8.71 -2.68
N ASP A 66 -7.02 9.72 -3.07
CA ASP A 66 -6.56 11.11 -3.16
C ASP A 66 -6.25 11.66 -1.76
N THR A 67 -7.11 11.37 -0.75
CA THR A 67 -6.88 11.76 0.65
C THR A 67 -5.62 11.13 1.22
N PHE A 68 -5.42 9.81 1.03
CA PHE A 68 -4.22 9.12 1.51
C PHE A 68 -2.93 9.72 0.93
N MET A 69 -2.93 10.03 -0.37
CA MET A 69 -1.75 10.60 -1.03
C MET A 69 -1.54 12.08 -0.64
N PHE A 70 -2.61 12.84 -0.41
CA PHE A 70 -2.53 14.26 -0.06
C PHE A 70 -2.10 14.48 1.40
N GLU A 71 -2.77 13.82 2.35
CA GLU A 71 -2.47 13.99 3.78
C GLU A 71 -1.12 13.36 4.16
N GLY A 72 -0.76 12.23 3.53
CA GLY A 72 0.47 11.50 3.84
C GLY A 72 1.74 12.15 3.25
N HIS A 73 1.64 12.81 2.10
CA HIS A 73 2.81 13.33 1.40
C HIS A 73 3.36 14.60 2.06
N ASP A 74 2.53 15.62 2.25
CA ASP A 74 2.99 16.94 2.68
C ASP A 74 3.44 16.93 4.16
N THR A 75 2.76 16.14 5.00
CA THR A 75 3.12 15.96 6.42
C THR A 75 4.44 15.21 6.58
N THR A 76 4.64 14.12 5.82
CA THR A 76 5.89 13.35 5.85
C THR A 76 7.06 14.14 5.29
N ALA A 77 6.85 14.89 4.20
CA ALA A 77 7.88 15.75 3.60
C ALA A 77 8.33 16.86 4.57
N ALA A 78 7.39 17.51 5.26
CA ALA A 78 7.70 18.51 6.28
C ALA A 78 8.47 17.91 7.47
N SER A 79 8.03 16.74 7.95
CA SER A 79 8.71 16.01 9.03
C SER A 79 10.15 15.64 8.66
N LEU A 80 10.37 15.12 7.44
CA LEU A 80 11.69 14.78 6.94
C LEU A 80 12.58 16.01 6.79
N SER A 81 12.02 17.11 6.28
CA SER A 81 12.74 18.37 6.12
C SER A 81 13.23 18.90 7.47
N PHE A 82 12.37 18.88 8.49
CA PHE A 82 12.75 19.25 9.86
C PHE A 82 13.79 18.30 10.45
N THR A 83 13.66 16.99 10.19
CA THR A 83 14.61 15.99 10.68
C THR A 83 16.01 16.22 10.10
N ILE A 84 16.11 16.46 8.79
CA ILE A 84 17.37 16.76 8.11
C ILE A 84 17.94 18.10 8.59
N PHE A 85 17.08 19.11 8.74
CA PHE A 85 17.48 20.42 9.27
C PHE A 85 18.10 20.29 10.67
N LEU A 86 17.41 19.59 11.58
CA LEU A 86 17.92 19.34 12.93
C LEU A 86 19.23 18.55 12.89
N LEU A 87 19.33 17.53 12.04
CA LEU A 87 20.57 16.76 11.90
C LEU A 87 21.76 17.63 11.47
N GLY A 88 21.55 18.57 10.54
CA GLY A 88 22.59 19.51 10.11
C GLY A 88 22.96 20.58 11.15
N CYS A 89 22.03 20.94 12.04
CA CYS A 89 22.30 21.89 13.13
C CYS A 89 23.05 21.27 14.32
N TYR A 90 23.03 19.94 14.47
CA TYR A 90 23.69 19.21 15.57
C TYR A 90 24.76 18.22 15.03
N PRO A 91 25.95 18.73 14.62
CA PRO A 91 27.00 17.90 14.02
C PRO A 91 27.50 16.77 14.93
N ASP A 92 27.41 16.93 16.24
CA ASP A 92 27.74 15.92 17.25
C ASP A 92 26.74 14.74 17.27
N VAL A 93 25.47 14.96 16.89
CA VAL A 93 24.48 13.90 16.68
C VAL A 93 24.69 13.23 15.32
N GLN A 94 25.03 14.00 14.28
CA GLN A 94 25.32 13.48 12.95
C GLN A 94 26.53 12.54 12.94
N VAL A 95 27.59 12.85 13.71
CA VAL A 95 28.79 12.01 13.85
C VAL A 95 28.50 10.70 14.62
N ARG A 96 27.61 10.71 15.62
CA ARG A 96 27.18 9.47 16.30
C ARG A 96 26.38 8.55 15.39
N SER A 97 25.47 9.11 14.59
CA SER A 97 24.65 8.34 13.63
C SER A 97 25.48 7.78 12.47
N SER A 98 26.54 8.48 12.03
CA SER A 98 27.44 7.98 10.98
C SER A 98 28.39 6.89 11.49
N LEU A 99 28.92 7.03 12.72
CA LEU A 99 29.78 6.02 13.33
C LEU A 99 29.02 4.72 13.66
N SER A 100 27.76 4.80 14.10
CA SER A 100 26.93 3.61 14.35
C SER A 100 26.63 2.81 13.07
N ASN A 101 26.57 3.46 11.90
CA ASN A 101 26.35 2.79 10.62
C ASN A 101 27.62 2.17 10.02
N GLN A 102 28.80 2.43 10.58
CA GLN A 102 30.06 1.83 10.14
C GLN A 102 30.48 0.59 10.95
N HIS A 103 29.66 0.16 11.92
CA HIS A 103 29.90 -1.03 12.76
C HIS A 103 28.77 -2.08 12.68
N GLN A 104 27.93 -2.01 11.65
CA GLN A 104 27.00 -3.09 11.24
C GLN A 104 27.43 -3.64 9.88
#